data_AF-A0A6P0KTA9-F1
#
_entry.id   AF-A0A6P0KTA9-F1
#
_cell.length_a   1.000
_cell.length_b   1.000
_cell.length_c   1.000
_cell.angle_alpha   90.00
_cell.angle_beta   90.00
_cell.angle_gamma   90.00
#
_symmetry.space_group_name_H-M   'P 1'
#
loop_
_entity.id
_entity.type
_entity.pdbx_description
1 polymer ?
#
loop_
_entity_poly.entity_id
_entity_poly.type
_entity_poly.pdbx_seq_one_letter_code
_entity_poly.pdbx_strand_id
1 'polypeptide(L)' 'MINKILQSSGYDESDKVFLSSAIGKTKFTGDIYSYVVEQLGCNPEDILHIGDNYHSDVLNAKAKGLLSYFY' A
#
# COMPACT_ATOMS: atom_id res chain seq x y z
N MET A 1 -8.26 -12.21 10.46
CA MET A 1 -7.23 -12.07 11.51
C MET A 1 -6.65 -10.67 11.54
N ILE A 2 -6.15 -10.16 10.41
CA ILE A 2 -5.61 -8.79 10.31
C ILE A 2 -6.57 -7.68 10.73
N ASN A 3 -7.85 -7.71 10.33
CA ASN A 3 -8.83 -6.70 10.75
C ASN A 3 -8.97 -6.62 12.29
N LYS A 4 -8.89 -7.75 13.00
CA LYS A 4 -8.92 -7.75 14.47
C LYS A 4 -7.70 -7.07 15.07
N ILE A 5 -6.52 -7.26 14.45
CA ILE A 5 -5.27 -6.60 14.87
C ILE A 5 -5.39 -5.09 14.64
N LEU A 6 -5.85 -4.68 13.45
CA LEU A 6 -6.04 -3.27 13.09
C LEU A 6 -7.01 -2.56 14.05
N GLN A 7 -8.16 -3.16 14.33
CA GLN A 7 -9.12 -2.64 15.30
C GLN A 7 -8.52 -2.50 16.70
N SER A 8 -7.78 -3.52 17.18
CA SER A 8 -7.12 -3.45 18.49
C SER A 8 -6.04 -2.37 18.57
N SER A 9 -5.51 -1.95 17.42
CA SER A 9 -4.53 -0.87 17.29
C SER A 9 -5.17 0.51 17.02
N GLY A 10 -6.50 0.61 17.01
CA GLY A 10 -7.24 1.87 16.86
C GLY A 10 -7.56 2.29 15.42
N TYR A 11 -7.41 1.39 14.44
CA TYR A 11 -7.82 1.65 13.04
C TYR A 11 -9.30 1.33 12.82
N ASP A 12 -9.96 2.11 11.96
CA ASP A 12 -11.38 1.96 11.62
C ASP A 12 -11.60 0.80 10.63
N GLU A 13 -12.77 0.16 10.69
CA GLU A 13 -13.20 -0.83 9.70
C GLU A 13 -13.53 -0.21 8.33
N SER A 14 -13.77 1.10 8.24
CA SER A 14 -14.06 1.79 6.98
C SER A 14 -12.85 1.86 6.04
N ASP A 15 -11.64 1.70 6.57
CA ASP A 15 -10.42 1.76 5.79
C ASP A 15 -10.30 0.56 4.85
N LYS A 16 -9.99 0.83 3.57
CA LYS A 16 -9.73 -0.23 2.60
C LYS A 16 -8.39 -0.89 2.91
N VAL A 17 -8.41 -2.21 3.13
CA VAL A 17 -7.21 -3.00 3.40
C VAL A 17 -6.79 -3.81 2.18
N PHE A 18 -5.59 -3.53 1.66
CA PHE A 18 -4.99 -4.27 0.55
C PHE A 18 -3.93 -5.25 1.07
N LEU A 19 -4.22 -6.54 1.02
CA LEU A 19 -3.34 -7.59 1.55
C LEU A 19 -2.69 -8.40 0.43
N SER A 20 -1.37 -8.39 0.40
CA SER A 20 -0.59 -9.18 -0.56
C SER A 20 -0.94 -10.66 -0.54
N SER A 21 -1.20 -11.23 0.64
CA SER A 21 -1.58 -12.63 0.81
C SER A 21 -2.96 -12.97 0.24
N ALA A 22 -3.86 -12.00 0.10
CA ALA A 22 -5.17 -12.19 -0.50
C ALA A 22 -5.15 -11.93 -2.02
N ILE A 23 -4.33 -10.97 -2.46
CA ILE A 23 -4.31 -10.48 -3.86
C ILE A 23 -3.24 -11.20 -4.71
N GLY A 24 -2.22 -11.78 -4.07
CA GLY A 24 -1.07 -12.38 -4.75
C GLY A 24 -0.10 -11.36 -5.37
N LYS A 25 -0.16 -10.10 -4.93
CA LYS A 25 0.69 -8.98 -5.40
C LYS A 25 1.49 -8.43 -4.23
N THR A 26 2.73 -8.00 -4.44
CA THR A 26 3.63 -7.62 -3.35
C THR A 26 4.27 -6.25 -3.56
N LYS A 27 4.70 -5.63 -2.45
CA LYS A 27 5.52 -4.41 -2.47
C LYS A 27 6.91 -4.66 -3.07
N PHE A 28 7.45 -5.87 -2.87
CA PHE A 28 8.77 -6.25 -3.35
C PHE A 28 8.85 -6.30 -4.89
N THR A 29 7.81 -6.84 -5.54
CA THR A 29 7.65 -6.80 -7.00
C THR A 29 7.05 -5.48 -7.50
N GLY A 30 6.47 -4.68 -6.59
CA GLY A 30 5.85 -3.38 -6.87
C GLY A 30 4.50 -3.46 -7.58
N ASP A 31 3.99 -4.66 -7.88
CA ASP A 31 2.73 -4.86 -8.59
C ASP A 31 1.49 -4.59 -7.73
N ILE A 32 1.64 -4.59 -6.40
CA ILE A 32 0.56 -4.18 -5.50
C ILE A 32 0.19 -2.71 -5.67
N TYR A 33 1.15 -1.83 -5.97
CA TYR A 33 0.87 -0.40 -6.12
C TYR A 33 0.00 -0.11 -7.34
N SER A 34 0.29 -0.75 -8.48
CA SER A 34 -0.56 -0.65 -9.67
C SER A 34 -1.98 -1.14 -9.41
N TYR A 35 -2.12 -2.23 -8.64
CA TYR A 35 -3.43 -2.73 -8.23
C TYR A 35 -4.17 -1.74 -7.33
N VAL A 36 -3.50 -1.15 -6.34
CA VAL A 36 -4.11 -0.15 -5.44
C VAL A 36 -4.61 1.07 -6.23
N VAL A 37 -3.80 1.59 -7.16
CA VAL A 37 -4.19 2.72 -8.03
C VAL A 37 -5.45 2.37 -8.84
N GLU A 38 -5.50 1.19 -9.46
CA GLU A 38 -6.66 0.72 -10.20
C GLU A 38 -7.92 0.59 -9.32
N GLN A 39 -7.80 0.05 -8.11
CA GLN A 39 -8.91 -0.14 -7.19
C GLN A 39 -9.42 1.17 -6.56
N LEU A 40 -8.56 2.19 -6.45
CA LEU A 40 -8.94 3.51 -5.95
C LEU A 40 -9.45 4.43 -7.06
N GLY A 41 -9.10 4.17 -8.32
CA GLY A 41 -9.55 4.98 -9.46
C GLY A 41 -9.02 6.42 -9.42
N CYS A 42 -7.88 6.65 -8.77
CA CYS A 42 -7.21 7.94 -8.67
C CYS A 42 -5.89 7.94 -9.45
N ASN A 43 -5.26 9.12 -9.58
CA ASN A 43 -3.93 9.18 -10.17
C ASN A 43 -2.89 8.67 -9.15
N PRO A 44 -1.82 8.00 -9.60
CA PRO A 44 -0.80 7.48 -8.69
C PRO A 44 -0.12 8.60 -7.88
N GLU A 45 0.04 9.79 -8.45
CA GLU A 45 0.60 10.97 -7.80
C GLU A 45 -0.25 11.53 -6.65
N ASP A 46 -1.53 11.17 -6.59
CA ASP A 46 -2.45 11.53 -5.49
C ASP A 46 -2.25 10.60 -4.26
N ILE A 47 -1.41 9.57 -4.35
CA ILE A 47 -1.17 8.60 -3.29
C ILE A 47 0.22 8.81 -2.68
N LEU A 48 0.25 9.05 -1.37
CA LEU A 48 1.47 9.00 -0.56
C LEU A 48 1.59 7.64 0.13
N HIS A 49 2.62 6.87 -0.22
CA HIS A 49 2.96 5.63 0.48
C HIS A 49 4.00 5.89 1.58
N ILE A 50 3.75 5.36 2.78
CA ILE A 50 4.63 5.51 3.94
C ILE A 50 5.08 4.12 4.39
N GLY A 51 6.39 3.91 4.54
CA GLY A 51 6.93 2.63 5.01
C GLY A 51 8.41 2.65 5.35
N ASP A 52 8.87 1.56 5.96
CA ASP A 52 10.18 1.39 6.60
C ASP A 52 11.16 0.57 5.75
N ASN A 53 10.73 0.03 4.61
CA ASN A 53 11.60 -0.69 3.70
C ASN A 53 11.96 0.16 2.48
N TYR A 54 13.21 0.63 2.42
CA TYR A 54 13.64 1.55 1.36
C TYR A 54 13.40 1.01 -0.06
N HIS A 55 13.68 -0.27 -0.30
CA HIS A 55 13.50 -0.84 -1.64
C HIS A 55 12.03 -0.98 -2.01
N SER A 56 11.23 -1.65 -1.17
CA SER A 56 9.86 -1.99 -1.50
C SER A 56 8.86 -0.86 -1.24
N ASP A 57 9.05 -0.01 -0.22
CA ASP A 57 8.15 1.10 0.11
C ASP A 57 8.53 2.39 -0.61
N VAL A 58 9.83 2.66 -0.83
CA VAL A 58 10.25 3.92 -1.44
C VAL A 58 10.49 3.77 -2.93
N LEU A 59 11.44 2.92 -3.32
CA LEU A 59 11.86 2.79 -4.73
C LEU A 59 10.75 2.20 -5.59
N ASN A 60 10.13 1.09 -5.16
CA ASN A 60 9.09 0.44 -5.94
C ASN A 60 7.79 1.25 -6.01
N ALA A 61 7.42 1.99 -4.95
CA ALA A 61 6.27 2.90 -5.01
C ALA A 61 6.51 4.04 -6.01
N LYS A 62 7.68 4.69 -5.94
CA LYS A 62 8.09 5.75 -6.90
C LYS A 62 8.13 5.24 -8.33
N ALA A 63 8.63 4.02 -8.55
CA ALA A 63 8.65 3.39 -9.88
C ALA A 63 7.25 3.16 -10.47
N LYS A 64 6.19 3.20 -9.64
CA LYS A 64 4.78 3.13 -10.06
C LYS A 64 4.07 4.49 -10.06
N GLY A 65 4.82 5.58 -9.86
CA GLY A 65 4.30 6.95 -9.92
C GLY A 65 3.74 7.48 -8.60
N LEU A 66 3.83 6.70 -7.51
CA LEU A 66 3.36 7.16 -6.19
C LEU A 66 4.37 8.10 -5.56
N LEU A 67 3.89 9.03 -4.73
CA LEU A 67 4.72 9.71 -3.75
C LEU A 67 5.11 8.70 -2.66
N SER A 68 6.31 8.82 -2.09
CA SER A 68 6.70 7.97 -0.97
C SER A 68 7.55 8.66 0.08
N TYR A 69 7.35 8.25 1.32
CA TYR A 69 8.08 8.69 2.51
C TYR A 69 8.68 7.48 3.24
N PHE A 70 9.98 7.57 3.52
CA PHE A 70 10.71 6.59 4.31
C PHE A 70 10.61 6.95 5.79
N TYR A 71 10.13 6.02 6.62
CA TYR A 71 10.01 6.17 8.06
C TYR A 71 11.00 5.26 8.80
#